data_AF-A0AAU6HHT1-F1
#
_entry.id   AF-A0AAU6HHT1-F1
#
_cell.length_a   1.000
_cell.length_b   1.000
_cell.length_c   1.000
_cell.angle_alpha   90.00
_cell.angle_beta   90.00
_cell.angle_gamma   90.00
#
_symmetry.space_group_name_H-M   'P 1'
#
loop_
_entity.id
_entity.type
_entity.pdbx_description
1 polymer ?
#
loop_
_entity_poly.entity_id
_entity_poly.type
_entity_poly.pdbx_seq_one_letter_code
_entity_poly.pdbx_strand_id
1 'polypeptide(L)'
;MIDYRPEPCDNGRVTVQLIPDTTNKTCRFRSEAGLDGFDEMPLTGWAVVLTLQPGEAPVMTVEPVVDDDCHGPIALGDLEVEVGELTLLEVE
;
A
#
# COMPACT_ATOMS: atom_id res chain seq x y z
N MET A 1 33.34 -15.74 10.21
CA MET A 1 31.96 -15.22 10.11
C MET A 1 32.05 -13.92 9.35
N ILE A 2 31.38 -13.83 8.21
CA ILE A 2 31.26 -12.56 7.49
C ILE A 2 30.17 -11.77 8.22
N ASP A 3 30.56 -10.62 8.79
CA ASP A 3 29.66 -9.67 9.43
C ASP A 3 28.94 -8.92 8.30
N TYR A 4 27.89 -9.53 7.73
CA TYR A 4 27.07 -8.90 6.71
C TYR A 4 26.25 -7.80 7.38
N ARG A 5 26.72 -6.56 7.25
CA ARG A 5 25.92 -5.37 7.55
C ARG A 5 25.26 -4.96 6.25
N PRO A 6 23.91 -5.00 6.16
CA PRO A 6 23.21 -4.41 5.03
C PRO A 6 23.72 -2.97 4.87
N GLU A 7 24.06 -2.57 3.64
CA GLU A 7 24.31 -1.16 3.35
C GLU A 7 23.08 -0.35 3.80
N PRO A 8 23.26 0.90 4.28
CA PRO A 8 22.12 1.74 4.63
C PRO A 8 21.26 1.85 3.38
N CYS A 9 20.14 1.14 3.40
CA CYS A 9 19.16 1.21 2.33
C CYS A 9 18.63 2.64 2.35
N ASP A 10 18.56 3.29 1.20
CA ASP A 10 17.78 4.52 1.08
C ASP A 10 16.39 4.26 1.68
N ASN A 11 15.81 5.24 2.38
CA ASN A 11 14.43 5.15 2.84
C ASN A 11 13.56 4.68 1.66
N GLY A 12 12.82 3.59 1.86
CA GLY A 12 12.16 2.96 0.74
C GLY A 12 10.97 2.12 1.17
N ARG A 13 9.91 2.21 0.38
CA ARG A 13 8.76 1.31 0.44
C ARG A 13 8.80 0.47 -0.82
N VAL A 14 8.72 -0.85 -0.67
CA VAL A 14 8.79 -1.79 -1.79
C VAL A 14 7.64 -2.78 -1.69
N THR A 15 6.78 -2.80 -2.71
CA THR A 15 5.79 -3.85 -2.89
C THR A 15 6.48 -5.11 -3.42
N VAL A 16 6.55 -6.15 -2.59
CA VAL A 16 7.30 -7.39 -2.92
C VAL A 16 6.44 -8.47 -3.55
N GLN A 17 5.14 -8.46 -3.26
CA GLN A 17 4.21 -9.45 -3.81
C GLN A 17 2.81 -8.88 -3.88
N LEU A 18 2.12 -9.18 -4.98
CA LEU A 18 0.68 -8.97 -5.14
C LEU A 18 -0.04 -10.33 -5.09
N ILE A 19 -1.11 -10.40 -4.31
CA ILE A 19 -1.95 -11.58 -4.10
C ILE A 19 -3.35 -11.21 -4.57
N PRO A 20 -3.84 -11.74 -5.71
CA PRO A 20 -5.19 -11.42 -6.19
C PRO A 20 -6.25 -11.80 -5.17
N ASP A 21 -7.23 -10.91 -4.97
CA ASP A 21 -8.40 -11.19 -4.15
C ASP A 21 -9.50 -11.80 -5.05
N THR A 22 -10.22 -12.77 -4.51
CA THR A 22 -11.30 -13.48 -5.23
C THR A 22 -12.65 -13.35 -4.53
N THR A 23 -12.72 -12.48 -3.52
CA THR A 23 -13.84 -12.37 -2.59
C THR A 23 -14.84 -11.28 -2.97
N ASN A 24 -14.60 -10.54 -4.06
CA ASN A 24 -15.43 -9.43 -4.57
C ASN A 24 -15.71 -8.37 -3.49
N LYS A 25 -14.74 -8.13 -2.61
CA LYS A 25 -14.85 -7.12 -1.57
C LYS A 25 -14.61 -5.72 -2.09
N THR A 26 -15.04 -4.74 -1.33
CA THR A 26 -14.86 -3.32 -1.62
C THR A 26 -14.09 -2.68 -0.48
N CYS A 27 -13.19 -1.75 -0.79
CA CYS A 27 -12.51 -0.96 0.22
C CYS A 27 -13.08 0.44 0.26
N ARG A 28 -13.34 0.93 1.47
CA ARG A 28 -13.75 2.33 1.72
C ARG A 28 -12.56 3.12 2.22
N PHE A 29 -12.27 4.23 1.57
CA PHE A 29 -11.14 5.10 1.88
C PHE A 29 -11.61 6.51 2.21
N ARG A 30 -10.80 7.23 2.99
CA ARG A 30 -10.93 8.67 3.18
C ARG A 30 -9.74 9.37 2.57
N SER A 31 -10.00 10.34 1.68
CA SER A 31 -9.00 11.29 1.20
C SER A 31 -8.90 12.47 2.16
N GLU A 32 -7.68 12.88 2.50
CA GLU A 32 -7.46 14.05 3.36
C GLU A 32 -7.59 15.40 2.62
N ALA A 33 -7.61 15.44 1.28
CA ALA A 33 -7.74 16.69 0.53
C ALA A 33 -9.13 16.96 -0.09
N GLY A 34 -10.11 16.06 0.06
CA GLY A 34 -11.44 16.19 -0.55
C GLY A 34 -12.61 16.20 0.46
N LEU A 35 -13.32 17.32 0.56
CA LEU A 35 -14.66 17.55 1.14
C LEU A 35 -15.31 16.35 1.89
N ASP A 36 -14.96 16.08 3.15
CA ASP A 36 -15.63 15.15 4.09
C ASP A 36 -16.14 13.80 3.50
N GLY A 37 -15.56 13.35 2.40
CA GLY A 37 -16.08 12.26 1.57
C GLY A 37 -15.34 10.96 1.80
N PHE A 38 -16.02 9.84 1.55
CA PHE A 38 -15.39 8.54 1.42
C PHE A 38 -15.52 8.06 -0.02
N ASP A 39 -14.47 7.43 -0.52
CA ASP A 39 -14.45 6.76 -1.82
C ASP A 39 -14.47 5.26 -1.62
N GLU A 40 -15.19 4.56 -2.50
CA GLU A 40 -15.26 3.10 -2.52
C GLU A 40 -14.58 2.58 -3.78
N MET A 41 -13.62 1.68 -3.62
CA MET A 41 -12.96 1.03 -4.75
C MET A 41 -13.00 -0.49 -4.60
N PRO A 42 -13.17 -1.25 -5.69
CA PRO A 42 -13.06 -2.71 -5.65
C PRO A 42 -11.71 -3.16 -5.12
N LEU A 43 -11.71 -4.08 -4.15
CA LEU A 43 -10.51 -4.76 -3.70
C LEU A 43 -10.08 -5.75 -4.79
N THR A 44 -8.94 -5.49 -5.41
CA THR A 44 -8.38 -6.38 -6.44
C THR A 44 -7.38 -7.38 -5.88
N GLY A 45 -6.82 -7.09 -4.70
CA GLY A 45 -5.82 -7.95 -4.09
C GLY A 45 -5.27 -7.47 -2.76
N TRP A 46 -4.20 -8.12 -2.34
CA TRP A 46 -3.40 -7.79 -1.18
C TRP A 46 -1.94 -7.70 -1.57
N ALA A 47 -1.26 -6.65 -1.12
CA ALA A 47 0.14 -6.43 -1.31
C ALA A 47 0.89 -6.80 -0.03
N VAL A 48 1.99 -7.54 -0.17
CA VAL A 48 3.02 -7.61 0.88
C VAL A 48 4.00 -6.49 0.61
N VAL A 49 4.18 -5.62 1.60
CA VAL A 49 4.98 -4.41 1.50
C VAL A 49 6.10 -4.47 2.52
N LEU A 50 7.31 -4.12 2.09
CA LEU A 50 8.46 -3.92 2.96
C LEU A 50 8.77 -2.42 3.08
N THR A 51 8.78 -1.93 4.30
CA THR A 51 9.27 -0.59 4.64
C THR A 51 10.68 -0.70 5.20
N LEU A 52 11.62 -0.02 4.55
CA LEU A 52 13.04 0.01 4.91
C LEU A 52 13.37 1.38 5.52
N GLN A 53 13.85 1.35 6.77
CA GLN A 53 14.32 2.54 7.48
C GLN A 53 15.77 2.32 7.94
N PRO A 54 16.69 3.27 7.71
CA PRO A 54 18.08 3.19 8.12
C PRO A 54 18.23 2.97 9.61
N GLY A 55 18.99 1.93 9.99
CA GLY A 55 19.24 1.61 11.39
C GLY A 55 18.10 0.87 12.09
N GLU A 56 17.00 0.60 11.40
CA GLU A 56 15.89 -0.20 11.91
C GLU A 56 15.76 -1.53 11.16
N ALA A 57 15.07 -2.49 11.78
CA ALA A 57 14.72 -3.72 11.10
C ALA A 57 13.64 -3.44 10.04
N PRO A 58 13.67 -4.09 8.87
CA PRO A 58 12.60 -3.99 7.90
C PRO A 58 11.24 -4.33 8.51
N VAL A 59 10.24 -3.51 8.23
CA VAL A 59 8.86 -3.76 8.66
C VAL A 59 8.09 -4.34 7.47
N MET A 60 7.41 -5.46 7.71
CA MET A 60 6.55 -6.10 6.71
C MET A 60 5.09 -5.85 7.06
N THR A 61 4.35 -5.28 6.12
CA THR A 61 2.90 -5.04 6.21
C THR A 61 2.16 -5.75 5.10
N VAL A 62 0.85 -5.96 5.31
CA VAL A 62 -0.08 -6.43 4.27
C VAL A 62 -1.11 -5.33 4.05
N GLU A 63 -1.27 -4.91 2.81
CA GLU A 63 -2.11 -3.77 2.44
C GLU A 63 -3.10 -4.15 1.34
N PRO A 64 -4.27 -3.51 1.28
CA PRO A 64 -5.19 -3.65 0.15
C PRO A 64 -4.54 -3.21 -1.16
N VAL A 65 -4.94 -3.86 -2.24
CA VAL A 65 -4.63 -3.49 -3.63
C VAL A 65 -5.93 -3.08 -4.29
N VAL A 66 -5.89 -1.95 -5.00
CA VAL A 66 -7.00 -1.41 -5.78
C VAL A 66 -6.55 -1.24 -7.23
N ASP A 67 -7.50 -1.12 -8.15
CA ASP A 67 -7.20 -0.83 -9.55
C ASP A 67 -7.12 0.69 -9.75
N ASP A 68 -5.95 1.19 -10.14
CA ASP A 68 -5.77 2.58 -10.56
C ASP A 68 -5.91 2.68 -12.09
N ASP A 69 -6.70 3.64 -12.56
CA ASP A 69 -6.99 3.81 -13.99
C ASP A 69 -5.73 4.04 -14.85
N CYS A 70 -4.66 4.58 -14.24
CA CYS A 70 -3.41 4.89 -14.94
C CYS A 70 -2.35 3.77 -14.84
N HIS A 71 -2.28 3.08 -13.70
CA HIS A 71 -1.19 2.14 -13.38
C HIS A 71 -1.64 0.68 -13.20
N GLY A 72 -2.94 0.41 -13.17
CA GLY A 72 -3.50 -0.91 -12.88
C GLY A 72 -3.46 -1.25 -11.38
N PRO A 73 -3.37 -2.56 -11.01
CA PRO A 73 -3.39 -2.98 -9.62
C PRO A 73 -2.20 -2.43 -8.82
N ILE A 74 -2.49 -1.60 -7.82
CA ILE A 74 -1.49 -0.91 -7.01
C ILE A 74 -1.81 -1.06 -5.52
N ALA A 75 -0.78 -1.21 -4.70
CA ALA A 75 -0.92 -1.24 -3.25
C ALA A 75 -1.41 0.13 -2.77
N LEU A 76 -2.30 0.17 -1.78
CA LEU A 76 -2.92 1.41 -1.33
C LEU A 76 -1.89 2.48 -0.94
N GLY A 77 -0.83 2.11 -0.22
CA GLY A 77 0.22 3.07 0.16
C GLY A 77 1.06 3.62 -0.99
N ASP A 78 0.96 3.05 -2.20
CA ASP A 78 1.59 3.56 -3.43
C ASP A 78 0.62 4.36 -4.31
N LEU A 79 -0.66 4.42 -3.96
CA LEU A 79 -1.66 5.10 -4.77
C LEU A 79 -1.45 6.62 -4.70
N GLU A 80 -0.89 7.19 -5.76
CA GLU A 80 -0.73 8.63 -5.93
C GLU A 80 -2.07 9.25 -6.33
N VAL A 81 -2.94 9.54 -5.36
CA VAL A 81 -4.14 10.31 -5.64
C VAL A 81 -3.77 11.79 -5.78
N GLU A 82 -4.37 12.48 -6.77
CA GLU A 82 -4.25 13.94 -6.93
C GLU A 82 -4.66 14.73 -5.65
N VAL A 83 -5.26 14.07 -4.67
CA VAL A 83 -5.84 14.61 -3.43
C VAL A 83 -5.20 14.06 -2.14
N GLY A 84 -3.94 13.62 -2.17
CA GLY A 84 -3.16 13.30 -0.96
C GLY A 84 -3.32 11.87 -0.42
N GLU A 85 -2.78 11.62 0.78
CA GLU A 85 -2.76 10.28 1.38
C GLU A 85 -4.17 9.71 1.60
N LEU A 86 -4.33 8.41 1.32
CA LEU A 86 -5.58 7.69 1.58
C LEU A 86 -5.49 6.88 2.86
N THR A 87 -6.50 7.02 3.72
CA THR A 87 -6.68 6.16 4.88
C THR A 87 -7.74 5.10 4.60
N LEU A 88 -7.36 3.82 4.67
CA LEU A 88 -8.32 2.71 4.66
C LEU A 88 -9.21 2.78 5.90
N LEU A 89 -10.52 2.85 5.69
CA LEU A 89 -11.51 2.82 6.77
C LEU A 89 -11.97 1.38 7.03
N GLU A 90 -12.38 0.67 5.98
CA GLU A 90 -12.89 -0.70 6.08
C GLU A 90 -12.82 -1.46 4.76
N VAL A 91 -12.97 -2.79 4.88
CA VAL A 91 -13.10 -3.73 3.76
C VAL A 91 -14.40 -4.51 3.97
N GLU A 92 -15.35 -4.35 3.05
CA GLU A 92 -16.69 -4.97 3.05
C GLU A 92 -16.79 -6.13 2.05
#